data_AF-A0A804N0T0-F1
#
_entry.id   AF-A0A804N0T0-F1
#
_cell.length_a   1.000
_cell.length_b   1.000
_cell.length_c   1.000
_cell.angle_alpha   90.00
_cell.angle_beta   90.00
_cell.angle_gamma   90.00
#
_symmetry.space_group_name_H-M   'P 1'
#
loop_
_entity.id
_entity.type
_entity.pdbx_description
1 polymer ?
#
loop_
_entity_poly.entity_id
_entity_poly.type
_entity_poly.pdbx_seq_one_letter_code
_entity_poly.pdbx_strand_id
1 'polypeptide(L)'
;MPPRPGPAATTPPRGGRITATGTRRRLPDGLLQVRFVIMGNLFCSSYVIHRRFDLKGSSHGRMTDKPIDQFSEHTTLKDLNLNFIFRLPGTWFEEFCRQVDKDCELLEAERIMDYSLLVGIHFKDRCKDKLK
;
A
#
# COMPACT_ATOMS: atom_id res chain seq x y z
N MET A 1 -19.83 27.03 -25.50
CA MET A 1 -19.05 27.15 -24.25
C MET A 1 -17.66 26.58 -24.51
N PRO A 2 -16.57 27.28 -24.19
CA PRO A 2 -15.23 26.68 -24.24
C PRO A 2 -15.10 25.60 -23.14
N PRO A 3 -14.41 24.49 -23.40
CA PRO A 3 -14.12 23.50 -22.36
C PRO A 3 -13.25 24.13 -21.26
N ARG A 4 -13.59 23.86 -19.98
CA ARG A 4 -12.77 24.27 -18.84
C ARG A 4 -11.42 23.53 -18.90
N PRO A 5 -10.28 24.21 -18.64
CA PRO A 5 -8.99 23.54 -18.52
C PRO A 5 -9.06 22.45 -17.44
N GLY A 6 -8.50 21.27 -17.75
CA GLY A 6 -8.35 20.19 -16.77
C GLY A 6 -7.36 20.55 -15.65
N PRO A 7 -7.38 19.85 -14.50
CA PRO A 7 -6.44 20.11 -13.42
C PRO A 7 -5.00 19.84 -13.88
N ALA A 8 -4.09 20.75 -13.53
CA ALA A 8 -2.66 20.58 -13.78
C ALA A 8 -2.10 19.41 -12.97
N ALA A 9 -1.36 18.52 -13.62
CA ALA A 9 -0.68 17.41 -12.96
C ALA A 9 0.53 17.96 -12.18
N THR A 10 0.44 17.97 -10.85
CA THR A 10 1.58 18.26 -9.98
C THR A 10 2.44 17.01 -9.86
N THR A 11 3.72 17.08 -10.21
CA THR A 11 4.70 16.00 -9.98
C THR A 11 4.84 15.71 -8.48
N PRO A 12 4.78 14.44 -8.03
CA PRO A 12 4.88 14.11 -6.61
C PRO A 12 6.30 14.41 -6.07
N PRO A 13 6.43 14.93 -4.83
CA PRO A 13 7.73 15.13 -4.20
C PRO A 13 8.41 13.78 -3.89
N ARG A 14 9.75 13.73 -4.02
CA ARG A 14 10.56 12.57 -3.62
C ARG A 14 10.60 12.49 -2.10
N GLY A 15 9.84 11.57 -1.53
CA GLY A 15 9.92 11.20 -0.11
C GLY A 15 8.57 10.79 0.43
N GLY A 16 8.40 9.47 0.66
CA GLY A 16 7.46 8.81 1.60
C GLY A 16 5.99 9.23 1.70
N ARG A 17 5.51 10.23 0.96
CA ARG A 17 4.22 10.86 1.19
C ARG A 17 3.16 10.24 0.30
N ILE A 18 2.11 9.68 0.91
CA ILE A 18 0.89 9.30 0.19
C ILE A 18 0.29 10.60 -0.37
N THR A 19 0.44 10.81 -1.68
CA THR A 19 -0.19 11.93 -2.38
C THR A 19 -1.51 11.42 -2.91
N ALA A 20 -2.62 11.83 -2.28
CA ALA A 20 -3.96 11.52 -2.73
C ALA A 20 -4.49 12.68 -3.59
N THR A 21 -4.50 12.52 -4.92
CA THR A 21 -5.19 13.47 -5.81
C THR A 21 -6.58 12.95 -6.12
N GLY A 22 -7.59 13.54 -5.47
CA GLY A 22 -8.98 13.25 -5.74
C GLY A 22 -9.46 13.94 -7.01
N THR A 23 -10.12 13.22 -7.91
CA THR A 23 -10.92 13.87 -8.96
C THR A 23 -12.32 13.28 -9.01
N ARG A 24 -13.26 14.09 -9.50
CA ARG A 24 -14.69 13.77 -9.55
C ARG A 24 -15.11 13.81 -11.01
N ARG A 25 -15.68 12.71 -11.52
CA ARG A 25 -16.43 12.74 -12.77
C ARG A 25 -17.92 12.71 -12.46
N ARG A 26 -18.68 13.60 -13.08
CA ARG A 26 -20.14 13.45 -13.20
C ARG A 26 -20.39 12.57 -14.40
N LEU A 27 -21.08 11.45 -14.21
CA LEU A 27 -21.61 10.66 -15.32
C LEU A 27 -22.88 11.34 -15.85
N PRO A 28 -23.13 11.33 -17.17
CA PRO A 28 -24.44 11.73 -17.71
C PRO A 28 -25.56 10.86 -17.12
N ASP A 29 -26.78 11.40 -17.05
CA ASP A 29 -28.03 10.69 -16.75
C ASP A 29 -28.38 10.41 -15.27
N GLY A 30 -27.78 11.14 -14.33
CA GLY A 30 -28.13 11.02 -12.90
C GLY A 30 -27.63 9.73 -12.25
N LEU A 31 -26.82 8.94 -12.96
CA LEU A 31 -26.10 7.80 -12.40
C LEU A 31 -25.05 8.24 -11.37
N LEU A 32 -24.77 7.33 -10.44
CA LEU A 32 -23.87 7.45 -9.30
C LEU A 32 -22.59 8.24 -9.63
N GLN A 33 -22.29 9.26 -8.82
CA GLN A 33 -21.02 9.98 -8.93
C GLN A 33 -19.88 9.11 -8.41
N VAL A 34 -18.90 8.85 -9.27
CA VAL A 34 -17.69 8.12 -8.90
C VAL A 34 -16.61 9.10 -8.44
N ARG A 35 -16.07 8.85 -7.25
CA ARG A 35 -14.88 9.54 -6.72
C ARG A 35 -13.72 8.57 -6.77
N PHE A 36 -12.59 9.01 -7.29
CA PHE A 36 -11.36 8.24 -7.27
C PHE A 36 -10.23 9.09 -6.74
N VAL A 37 -9.29 8.41 -6.09
CA VAL A 37 -8.07 8.99 -5.55
C VAL A 37 -6.90 8.37 -6.31
N ILE A 38 -6.08 9.20 -6.94
CA ILE A 38 -4.81 8.76 -7.52
C ILE A 38 -3.77 8.83 -6.40
N MET A 39 -3.06 7.73 -6.18
CA MET A 39 -1.99 7.61 -5.18
C MET A 39 -0.78 6.90 -5.77
N GLY A 40 0.38 7.09 -5.13
CA GLY A 40 1.58 6.34 -5.47
C GLY A 40 1.38 4.84 -5.24
N ASN A 41 1.81 4.01 -6.19
CA ASN A 41 1.79 2.56 -6.01
C ASN A 41 3.01 2.13 -5.17
N LEU A 42 2.75 1.58 -3.98
CA LEU A 42 3.79 1.14 -3.04
C LEU A 42 4.69 0.02 -3.62
N PHE A 43 4.15 -0.83 -4.49
CA PHE A 43 4.86 -1.98 -5.07
C PHE A 43 5.46 -1.70 -6.44
N CYS A 44 5.58 -0.43 -6.84
CA CYS A 44 6.20 -0.05 -8.10
C CYS A 44 7.74 -0.17 -8.01
N SER A 45 8.25 -1.38 -8.23
CA SER A 45 9.69 -1.67 -8.21
C SER A 45 10.09 -2.51 -9.43
N SER A 46 11.38 -2.51 -9.76
CA SER A 46 11.96 -3.42 -10.76
C SER A 46 12.02 -4.88 -10.29
N TYR A 47 11.65 -5.14 -9.03
CA TYR A 47 11.69 -6.44 -8.40
C TYR A 47 10.30 -7.07 -8.30
N VAL A 48 10.24 -8.39 -8.51
CA VAL A 48 9.01 -9.17 -8.39
C VAL A 48 8.60 -9.29 -6.92
N ILE A 49 7.38 -8.90 -6.56
CA ILE A 49 6.89 -8.96 -5.18
C ILE A 49 6.26 -10.34 -4.95
N HIS A 50 7.06 -11.26 -4.42
CA HIS A 50 6.70 -12.67 -4.25
C HIS A 50 5.64 -12.94 -3.17
N ARG A 51 5.54 -12.06 -2.17
CA ARG A 51 4.56 -12.12 -1.08
C ARG A 51 4.08 -10.72 -0.75
N ARG A 52 2.79 -10.59 -0.46
CA ARG A 52 2.13 -9.33 -0.08
C ARG A 52 1.36 -9.56 1.20
N PHE A 53 1.42 -8.62 2.14
CA PHE A 53 0.72 -8.68 3.41
C PHE A 53 -0.04 -7.39 3.68
N ASP A 54 -1.28 -7.52 4.14
CA ASP A 54 -2.11 -6.47 4.74
C ASP A 54 -2.13 -6.72 6.24
N LEU A 55 -1.40 -5.89 7.00
CA LEU A 55 -1.24 -6.04 8.44
C LEU A 55 -1.99 -4.92 9.15
N LYS A 56 -2.90 -5.24 10.08
CA LYS A 56 -3.60 -4.26 10.91
C LYS A 56 -3.27 -4.38 12.41
N GLY A 57 -2.63 -5.46 12.83
CA GLY A 57 -2.34 -5.77 14.24
C GLY A 57 -3.50 -6.45 14.99
N SER A 58 -4.66 -6.62 14.35
CA SER A 58 -5.79 -7.36 14.93
C SER A 58 -5.69 -8.86 14.61
N SER A 59 -6.40 -9.74 15.34
CA SER A 59 -6.45 -11.18 15.05
C SER A 59 -7.75 -11.61 14.34
N HIS A 60 -8.87 -10.97 14.66
CA HIS A 60 -10.18 -11.35 14.13
C HIS A 60 -10.29 -11.11 12.62
N GLY A 61 -10.68 -12.13 11.86
CA GLY A 61 -10.80 -12.04 10.40
C GLY A 61 -9.47 -11.83 9.65
N ARG A 62 -8.33 -12.02 10.33
CA ARG A 62 -6.98 -11.77 9.80
C ARG A 62 -6.27 -13.00 9.27
N MET A 63 -7.05 -13.97 8.78
CA MET A 63 -6.55 -15.09 8.00
C MET A 63 -7.12 -14.99 6.57
N THR A 64 -6.34 -15.44 5.60
CA THR A 64 -6.78 -15.61 4.22
C THR A 64 -7.51 -16.95 4.11
N ASP A 65 -8.63 -16.99 3.37
CA ASP A 65 -9.43 -18.21 3.19
C ASP A 65 -8.73 -19.26 2.31
N LYS A 66 -7.75 -18.83 1.53
CA LYS A 66 -6.99 -19.72 0.64
C LYS A 66 -6.07 -20.63 1.46
N PRO A 67 -6.01 -21.93 1.17
CA PRO A 67 -4.99 -22.79 1.75
C PRO A 67 -3.60 -22.36 1.30
N ILE A 68 -2.58 -22.64 2.12
CA ILE A 68 -1.19 -22.19 1.93
C ILE A 68 -0.65 -22.59 0.55
N ASP A 69 -1.05 -23.76 0.06
CA ASP A 69 -0.62 -24.31 -1.23
C ASP A 69 -1.16 -23.51 -2.43
N GLN A 70 -2.20 -22.71 -2.23
CA GLN A 70 -2.82 -21.86 -3.25
C GLN A 70 -2.36 -20.40 -3.16
N PHE A 71 -1.33 -20.10 -2.37
CA PHE A 71 -0.75 -18.76 -2.28
C PHE A 71 0.00 -18.38 -3.55
N SER A 72 -0.76 -17.76 -4.47
CA SER A 72 -0.21 -17.04 -5.63
C SER A 72 0.51 -15.76 -5.23
N GLU A 73 1.36 -15.23 -6.11
CA GLU A 73 2.02 -13.92 -5.96
C GLU A 73 1.02 -12.75 -5.80
N HIS A 74 -0.20 -12.93 -6.31
CA HIS A 74 -1.27 -11.94 -6.24
C HIS A 74 -2.14 -12.06 -5.00
N THR A 75 -1.90 -13.08 -4.16
CA THR A 75 -2.64 -13.26 -2.91
C THR A 75 -2.10 -12.29 -1.86
N THR A 76 -2.94 -11.37 -1.38
CA THR A 76 -2.63 -10.54 -0.21
C THR A 76 -2.91 -11.34 1.06
N LEU A 77 -1.85 -11.69 1.76
CA LEU A 77 -1.89 -12.38 3.05
C LEU A 77 -2.22 -11.39 4.17
N LYS A 78 -2.66 -11.89 5.32
CA LYS A 78 -3.06 -11.05 6.47
C LYS A 78 -2.19 -11.33 7.70
N ASP A 79 -2.52 -10.72 8.83
CA ASP A 79 -1.78 -10.80 10.10
C ASP A 79 -1.49 -12.24 10.55
N LEU A 80 -2.48 -13.14 10.55
CA LEU A 80 -2.31 -14.54 10.98
C LEU A 80 -1.57 -15.41 9.96
N ASN A 81 -1.40 -14.93 8.73
CA ASN A 81 -0.59 -15.61 7.72
C ASN A 81 0.88 -15.21 7.78
N LEU A 82 1.25 -14.20 8.58
CA LEU A 82 2.61 -13.70 8.67
C LEU A 82 3.46 -14.66 9.51
N ASN A 83 4.30 -15.43 8.84
CA ASN A 83 5.27 -16.35 9.46
C ASN A 83 6.72 -15.88 9.27
N PHE A 84 6.93 -14.57 9.07
CA PHE A 84 8.24 -13.97 8.86
C PHE A 84 8.62 -13.07 10.03
N ILE A 85 9.92 -13.05 10.36
CA ILE A 85 10.51 -12.06 11.24
C ILE A 85 11.36 -11.14 10.38
N PHE A 86 11.02 -9.85 10.34
CA PHE A 86 11.79 -8.83 9.63
C PHE A 86 12.94 -8.35 10.51
N ARG A 87 14.18 -8.48 10.02
CA ARG A 87 15.38 -7.98 10.71
C ARG A 87 15.91 -6.78 9.94
N LEU A 88 15.73 -5.59 10.49
CA LEU A 88 16.27 -4.35 9.95
C LEU A 88 17.58 -4.01 10.67
N PRO A 89 18.68 -3.70 9.95
CA PRO A 89 19.96 -3.42 10.56
C PRO A 89 20.03 -2.01 11.18
N GLY A 90 20.54 -1.93 12.42
CA GLY A 90 20.95 -0.67 13.07
C GLY A 90 19.87 0.40 13.09
N THR A 91 20.23 1.61 12.68
CA THR A 91 19.37 2.81 12.69
C THR A 91 18.12 2.70 11.83
N TRP A 92 18.05 1.75 10.89
CA TRP A 92 16.86 1.58 10.05
C TRP A 92 15.64 1.13 10.84
N PHE A 93 15.84 0.28 11.84
CA PHE A 93 14.75 -0.16 12.72
C PHE A 93 14.20 1.00 13.54
N GLU A 94 15.10 1.77 14.16
CA GLU A 94 14.75 2.94 14.98
C GLU A 94 14.03 4.00 14.15
N GLU A 95 14.54 4.31 12.96
CA GLU A 95 13.93 5.31 12.07
C GLU A 95 12.56 4.83 11.53
N PHE A 96 12.43 3.53 11.24
CA PHE A 96 11.15 2.94 10.86
C PHE A 96 10.12 3.07 11.97
N CYS A 97 10.46 2.66 13.20
CA CYS A 97 9.58 2.80 14.37
C CYS A 97 9.21 4.27 14.60
N ARG A 98 10.19 5.18 14.59
CA ARG A 98 10.00 6.62 14.74
C ARG A 98 9.06 7.21 13.67
N GLN A 99 9.05 6.66 12.46
CA GLN A 99 8.15 7.10 11.40
C GLN A 99 6.75 6.53 11.59
N VAL A 100 6.64 5.24 11.92
CA VAL A 100 5.35 4.59 12.21
C VAL A 100 4.64 5.27 13.38
N ASP A 101 5.35 5.60 14.46
CA ASP A 101 4.77 6.29 15.62
C ASP A 101 4.18 7.64 15.22
N LYS A 102 4.90 8.45 14.43
CA LYS A 102 4.39 9.74 13.92
C LYS A 102 3.20 9.59 12.99
N ASP A 103 3.21 8.57 12.14
CA ASP A 103 2.08 8.32 11.23
C ASP A 103 0.84 7.85 12.02
N CYS A 104 1.03 7.06 13.08
CA CYS A 104 -0.04 6.67 14.00
C CYS A 104 -0.60 7.87 14.79
N GLU A 105 0.26 8.75 15.32
CA GLU A 105 -0.18 9.99 15.99
C GLU A 105 -1.04 10.85 15.07
N LEU A 106 -0.66 10.96 13.79
CA LEU A 106 -1.44 11.69 12.78
C LEU A 106 -2.80 11.03 12.53
N LEU A 107 -2.83 9.71 12.35
CA LEU A 107 -4.07 8.97 12.09
C LEU A 107 -5.03 9.04 13.29
N GLU A 108 -4.50 8.96 14.52
CA GLU A 108 -5.26 9.11 15.74
C GLU A 108 -5.85 10.52 15.88
N ALA A 109 -5.04 11.57 15.62
CA ALA A 109 -5.50 12.95 15.64
C ALA A 109 -6.64 13.22 14.64
N GLU A 110 -6.55 12.63 13.44
CA GLU A 110 -7.58 12.71 12.40
C GLU A 110 -8.75 11.72 12.62
N ARG A 111 -8.72 10.91 13.70
CA ARG A 111 -9.71 9.87 14.03
C ARG A 111 -9.91 8.84 12.91
N ILE A 112 -8.86 8.54 12.17
CA ILE A 112 -8.85 7.55 11.11
C ILE A 112 -8.51 6.19 11.74
N MET A 113 -9.41 5.23 11.59
CA MET A 113 -9.19 3.84 11.98
C MET A 113 -9.20 2.94 10.74
N ASP A 114 -9.02 1.64 10.98
CA ASP A 114 -9.09 0.59 9.97
C ASP A 114 -8.03 0.64 8.86
N TYR A 115 -6.94 1.36 9.08
CA TYR A 115 -5.77 1.34 8.21
C TYR A 115 -4.96 0.04 8.36
N SER A 116 -4.18 -0.27 7.34
CA SER A 116 -3.31 -1.45 7.30
C SER A 116 -1.91 -1.05 6.80
N LEU A 117 -0.88 -1.62 7.41
CA LEU A 117 0.48 -1.58 6.88
C LEU A 117 0.60 -2.60 5.76
N LEU A 118 0.75 -2.11 4.53
CA LEU A 118 0.96 -2.93 3.34
C LEU A 118 2.44 -3.28 3.20
N VAL A 119 2.76 -4.57 3.22
CA VAL A 119 4.16 -5.08 3.14
C VAL A 119 4.34 -5.95 1.91
N GLY A 120 5.39 -5.70 1.14
CA GLY A 120 5.77 -6.49 -0.03
C GLY A 120 7.14 -7.11 0.17
N ILE A 121 7.27 -8.42 -0.03
CA ILE A 121 8.53 -9.14 0.14
C ILE A 121 9.04 -9.60 -1.22
N HIS A 122 10.26 -9.21 -1.53
CA HIS A 122 11.04 -9.75 -2.63
C HIS A 122 12.16 -10.67 -2.09
N PHE A 123 12.17 -11.94 -2.51
CA PHE A 123 13.26 -12.87 -2.21
C PHE A 123 14.27 -12.84 -3.35
N LYS A 124 15.51 -12.42 -3.06
CA LYS A 124 16.59 -12.36 -4.04
C LYS A 124 16.86 -13.74 -4.66
N ASP A 125 16.89 -14.79 -3.84
CA ASP A 125 17.24 -16.15 -4.27
C ASP A 125 16.22 -16.79 -5.24
N ARG A 126 14.99 -16.27 -5.28
CA ARG A 126 13.94 -16.76 -6.20
C ARG A 126 14.00 -16.10 -7.57
N CYS A 127 14.69 -14.95 -7.66
CA CYS A 127 15.06 -14.38 -8.93
C CYS A 127 16.34 -15.06 -9.40
N LYS A 128 16.20 -16.17 -10.14
CA LYS A 128 17.23 -16.46 -11.15
C LYS A 128 17.17 -15.30 -12.13
N ASP A 129 18.17 -14.44 -12.06
CA ASP A 129 18.35 -13.25 -12.88
C ASP A 129 17.73 -13.40 -14.26
N LYS A 130 16.52 -12.84 -14.42
CA LYS A 130 16.13 -12.25 -15.69
C LYS A 130 16.64 -10.82 -15.69
N LEU A 131 17.95 -10.67 -15.64
CA LEU A 131 18.59 -9.48 -16.19
C LEU A 131 18.51 -9.63 -17.71
N LYS A 132 17.55 -8.94 -18.31
CA LYS A 132 17.77 -8.35 -19.63
C LYS A 132 18.23 -6.91 -19.42
#